data_AF-A0A2I0VA50-F1
#
_entry.id   AF-A0A2I0VA50-F1
#
_cell.length_a   1.000
_cell.length_b   1.000
_cell.length_c   1.000
_cell.angle_alpha   90.00
_cell.angle_beta   90.00
_cell.angle_gamma   90.00
#
_symmetry.space_group_name_H-M   'P 1'
#
loop_
_entity.id
_entity.type
_entity.pdbx_description
1 polymer ?
#
loop_
_entity_poly.entity_id
_entity_poly.type
_entity_poly.pdbx_seq_one_letter_code
_entity_poly.pdbx_strand_id
1 'polypeptide(L)' 'MQETFLRLIQGSRTVIQYEAEFTALARYAPQLVNTSAEKCYRFLRGLRDSLGGLWYHFN' A
#
# COMPACT_ATOMS: atom_id res chain seq x y z
N MET A 1 -5.27 10.93 7.86
CA MET A 1 -4.56 10.69 6.58
C MET A 1 -3.36 9.75 6.75
N GLN A 2 -2.48 9.96 7.74
CA GLN A 2 -1.33 9.05 7.96
C GLN A 2 -1.74 7.62 8.32
N GLU A 3 -2.71 7.41 9.19
CA GLU A 3 -3.21 6.05 9.51
C GLU A 3 -3.84 5.35 8.29
N THR A 4 -4.52 6.10 7.42
CA THR A 4 -5.07 5.60 6.16
C THR A 4 -3.97 5.11 5.23
N PHE A 5 -2.85 5.83 5.18
CA PHE A 5 -1.66 5.42 4.44
C PHE A 5 -0.99 4.17 5.04
N LEU A 6 -0.95 4.06 6.37
CA LEU A 6 -0.41 2.88 7.07
C LEU A 6 -1.23 1.62 6.82
N ARG A 7 -2.55 1.76 6.63
CA ARG A 7 -3.48 0.67 6.34
C ARG A 7 -3.74 0.47 4.84
N LEU A 8 -3.01 1.18 3.96
CA LEU A 8 -3.22 1.12 2.53
C LEU A 8 -2.72 -0.23 1.98
N ILE A 9 -3.67 -1.10 1.64
CA ILE A 9 -3.45 -2.37 0.96
C ILE A 9 -4.06 -2.32 -0.45
N GLN A 10 -3.49 -3.07 -1.40
CA GLN A 10 -4.05 -3.13 -2.75
C GLN A 10 -5.45 -3.76 -2.73
N GLY A 11 -5.66 -4.83 -1.97
CA GLY A 11 -6.94 -5.53 -1.87
C GLY A 11 -7.36 -6.06 -3.24
N SER A 12 -8.60 -5.75 -3.66
CA SER A 12 -9.15 -6.10 -4.98
C SER A 12 -8.81 -5.08 -6.08
N ARG A 13 -8.12 -3.98 -5.77
CA ARG A 13 -7.76 -2.95 -6.73
C ARG A 13 -6.66 -3.44 -7.67
N THR A 14 -6.59 -2.86 -8.87
CA THR A 14 -5.44 -3.07 -9.75
C THR A 14 -4.20 -2.37 -9.18
N VAL A 15 -3.02 -2.85 -9.56
CA VAL A 15 -1.74 -2.23 -9.16
C VAL A 15 -1.72 -0.73 -9.53
N ILE A 16 -2.29 -0.36 -10.67
CA ILE A 16 -2.38 1.04 -11.14
C ILE A 16 -3.24 1.89 -10.21
N GLN A 17 -4.43 1.40 -9.82
CA GLN A 17 -5.30 2.13 -8.89
C GLN A 17 -4.67 2.26 -7.51
N TYR A 18 -4.01 1.20 -7.03
CA TYR A 18 -3.27 1.21 -5.78
C TYR A 18 -2.11 2.22 -5.80
N GLU A 19 -1.34 2.28 -6.89
CA GLU A 19 -0.24 3.23 -7.06
C GLU A 19 -0.73 4.69 -7.04
N ALA A 20 -1.87 4.97 -7.69
CA ALA A 20 -2.47 6.29 -7.69
C ALA A 20 -2.89 6.73 -6.28
N GLU A 21 -3.58 5.86 -5.51
CA GLU A 21 -3.94 6.13 -4.11
C GLU A 21 -2.70 6.27 -3.22
N PHE A 22 -1.70 5.41 -3.39
CA PHE A 22 -0.45 5.46 -2.65
C PHE A 22 0.27 6.78 -2.89
N THR A 23 0.37 7.23 -4.14
CA THR A 23 1.02 8.50 -4.50
C THR A 23 0.24 9.70 -3.98
N ALA A 24 -1.09 9.66 -4.03
CA ALA A 24 -1.94 10.71 -3.47
C ALA A 24 -1.74 10.82 -1.95
N LEU A 25 -1.78 9.70 -1.22
CA LEU A 25 -1.61 9.66 0.23
C LEU A 25 -0.17 9.97 0.67
N ALA A 26 0.83 9.58 -0.12
CA ALA A 26 2.24 9.90 0.12
C ALA A 26 2.49 11.42 0.21
N ARG A 27 1.73 12.24 -0.55
CA ARG A 27 1.81 13.71 -0.48
C ARG A 27 1.38 14.27 0.88
N TYR A 28 0.51 13.55 1.59
CA TYR A 28 0.02 13.94 2.92
C TYR A 28 0.80 13.28 4.06
N ALA A 29 1.71 12.37 3.74
CA ALA A 29 2.53 11.67 4.73
C ALA A 29 4.02 11.63 4.33
N PRO A 30 4.66 12.78 4.00
CA PRO A 30 6.08 12.81 3.61
C PRO A 30 7.00 12.19 4.68
N GLN A 31 6.65 12.29 5.96
CA GLN A 31 7.37 11.69 7.08
C GLN A 31 7.35 10.15 7.09
N LEU A 32 6.42 9.51 6.37
CA LEU A 32 6.32 8.04 6.26
C LEU A 32 6.99 7.48 5.00
N VAL A 33 7.33 8.34 4.04
CA VAL A 33 7.99 8.00 2.76
C VAL A 33 9.19 8.90 2.51
N ASN A 34 9.90 9.24 3.59
CA ASN A 34 10.98 10.22 3.59
C ASN A 34 12.14 9.76 2.68
N THR A 35 12.29 8.44 2.54
CA THR A 35 13.24 7.82 1.62
C THR A 35 12.53 7.01 0.53
N SER A 36 13.14 6.93 -0.66
CA SER A 36 12.68 6.07 -1.76
C SER A 36 12.63 4.59 -1.34
N ALA A 37 13.52 4.17 -0.45
CA ALA A 37 13.55 2.83 0.13
C ALA A 37 12.31 2.55 1.00
N GLU A 38 11.94 3.45 1.92
CA GLU A 38 10.71 3.33 2.72
C GLU A 38 9.46 3.34 1.84
N LYS A 39 9.46 4.17 0.79
CA LYS A 39 8.37 4.22 -0.19
C LYS A 39 8.18 2.86 -0.86
N CYS A 40 9.26 2.25 -1.37
CA CYS A 40 9.22 0.92 -1.98
C CYS A 40 8.81 -0.16 -1.00
N TYR A 41 9.37 -0.15 0.21
CA TYR A 41 9.06 -1.14 1.25
C TYR A 41 7.56 -1.12 1.59
N ARG A 42 6.98 0.07 1.79
CA ARG A 42 5.55 0.21 2.10
C ARG A 42 4.66 -0.21 0.93
N PHE A 43 5.01 0.20 -0.28
CA PHE A 43 4.27 -0.19 -1.49
C PHE A 43 4.24 -1.72 -1.66
N LEU A 44 5.40 -2.38 -1.55
CA LEU A 44 5.50 -3.84 -1.63
C LEU A 44 4.74 -4.56 -0.51
N ARG A 45 4.74 -3.99 0.70
CA ARG A 45 4.02 -4.56 1.84
C ARG A 45 2.50 -4.57 1.61
N GLY A 46 1.93 -3.47 1.12
CA GLY A 46 0.50 -3.41 0.80
C GLY A 46 0.11 -4.22 -0.44
N LEU A 47 1.07 -4.46 -1.35
CA LEU A 47 0.91 -5.36 -2.50
C LEU A 47 0.85 -6.84 -2.06
N ARG A 48 1.77 -7.27 -1.20
CA ARG A 48 1.89 -8.67 -0.72
C ARG A 48 0.68 -9.14 0.09
N ASP A 49 0.11 -8.26 0.91
CA ASP A 49 -1.08 -8.59 1.72
C ASP A 49 -2.27 -9.00 0.84
N SER A 50 -2.38 -8.39 -0.34
CA SER A 50 -3.42 -8.64 -1.34
C SER A 50 -3.24 -9.99 -2.04
N LEU A 51 -1.99 -10.40 -2.25
CA LEU A 51 -1.65 -11.73 -2.78
C LEU A 51 -1.83 -12.83 -1.72
N GLY A 52 -1.68 -12.49 -0.43
CA GLY A 52 -1.88 -13.40 0.70
C GLY A 52 -3.35 -13.64 1.07
N GLY A 53 -4.24 -12.68 0.79
CA GLY A 53 -5.67 -12.79 1.11
C GLY A 53 -6.43 -13.88 0.34
N LEU A 54 -5.93 -14.33 -0.82
CA LEU A 54 -6.52 -15.44 -1.57
C LEU A 54 -6.28 -16.81 -0.91
N TRP A 55 -5.27 -16.93 -0.03
CA TRP A 55 -4.99 -18.19 0.65
C TRP A 55 -5.93 -18.45 1.84
N TYR A 56 -6.52 -17.40 2.42
CA TYR A 56 -7.40 -17.51 3.59
C TYR A 56 -8.89 -17.70 3.25
N HIS A 57 -9.28 -17.58 1.97
CA HIS A 57 -10.68 -17.76 1.55
C HIS A 57 -10.99 -19.18 1.02
N PHE A 58 -9.99 -20.07 1.01
CA PHE A 58 -10.10 -21.45 0.50
C PHE A 58 -9.66 -22.52 1.53
N ASN A 59 -9.60 -22.19 2.83
CA ASN A 59 -9.39 -23.18 3.89
C ASN A 59 -10.63 -23.35 4.75
#